data_AF-A0A506QZS9-F1
#
_entry.id   AF-A0A506QZS9-F1
#
_cell.length_a   1.000
_cell.length_b   1.000
_cell.length_c   1.000
_cell.angle_alpha   90.00
_cell.angle_beta   90.00
_cell.angle_gamma   90.00
#
_symmetry.space_group_name_H-M   'P 1'
#
loop_
_entity.id
_entity.type
_entity.pdbx_description
1 polymer ?
#
loop_
_entity_poly.entity_id
_entity_poly.type
_entity_poly.pdbx_seq_one_letter_code
_entity_poly.pdbx_strand_id
1 'polypeptide(L)'
;MQLKTPKYLLVTQELGFKLPLAWCLSALTIGILIQEIAAAIFISSASLFLVWLTSKLASFFFSFQEHSGILKNHIYDNVLKAIWFVSLFGLLINFFKSLLFNVGSEAFLGCVFSIVYFGFMLSASNRWGMHFVEKRV
;
A
#
# COMPACT_ATOMS: atom_id res chain seq x y z
N MET A 1 -3.64 28.08 -6.23
CA MET A 1 -4.76 27.17 -5.89
C MET A 1 -4.20 26.09 -4.96
N GLN A 2 -4.58 26.05 -3.69
CA GLN A 2 -4.26 24.89 -2.85
C GLN A 2 -5.04 23.71 -3.42
N LEU A 3 -4.35 22.71 -3.97
CA LEU A 3 -4.98 21.49 -4.46
C LEU A 3 -5.58 20.76 -3.26
N LYS A 4 -6.92 20.82 -3.15
CA LYS A 4 -7.65 20.05 -2.15
C LYS A 4 -7.34 18.57 -2.34
N THR A 5 -6.86 17.90 -1.29
CA THR A 5 -6.54 16.48 -1.33
C THR A 5 -7.78 15.68 -1.79
N PRO A 6 -7.65 14.86 -2.84
CA PRO A 6 -8.74 14.00 -3.30
C PRO A 6 -9.27 13.08 -2.21
N LYS A 7 -10.59 12.85 -2.18
CA LYS A 7 -11.26 12.07 -1.14
C LYS A 7 -10.69 10.66 -0.95
N TYR A 8 -10.34 9.97 -2.04
CA TYR A 8 -9.81 8.60 -1.97
C TYR A 8 -8.43 8.52 -1.30
N LEU A 9 -7.60 9.57 -1.43
CA LEU A 9 -6.32 9.66 -0.70
C LEU A 9 -6.56 9.91 0.79
N LEU A 10 -7.52 10.79 1.14
CA LEU A 10 -7.90 11.04 2.53
C LEU A 10 -8.40 9.75 3.21
N VAL A 11 -9.27 8.99 2.55
CA VAL A 11 -9.74 7.69 3.06
C VAL A 11 -8.56 6.73 3.26
N THR A 12 -7.61 6.68 2.33
CA THR A 12 -6.43 5.82 2.45
C THR A 12 -5.55 6.22 3.64
N GLN A 13 -5.38 7.53 3.88
CA GLN A 13 -4.66 8.06 5.06
C GLN A 13 -5.39 7.71 6.37
N GLU A 14 -6.71 7.86 6.40
CA GLU A 14 -7.53 7.56 7.58
C GLU A 14 -7.50 6.08 7.95
N LEU A 15 -7.59 5.21 6.93
CA LEU A 15 -7.39 3.77 7.09
C LEU A 15 -5.98 3.47 7.58
N GLY A 16 -4.96 4.11 7.00
CA GLY A 16 -3.58 4.03 7.46
C GLY A 16 -3.14 2.58 7.70
N PHE A 17 -2.40 2.34 8.78
CA PHE A 17 -2.04 0.97 9.18
C PHE A 17 -3.19 0.17 9.80
N LYS A 18 -4.35 0.77 10.08
CA LYS A 18 -5.50 0.05 10.67
C LYS A 18 -6.04 -1.02 9.70
N LEU A 19 -6.09 -0.73 8.40
CA LEU A 19 -6.55 -1.69 7.40
C LEU A 19 -5.60 -2.91 7.29
N PRO A 20 -4.28 -2.75 7.10
CA PRO A 20 -3.33 -3.87 7.17
C PRO A 20 -3.40 -4.68 8.47
N LEU A 21 -3.59 -4.01 9.61
CA LEU A 21 -3.74 -4.68 10.91
C LEU A 21 -5.00 -5.54 10.94
N ALA A 22 -6.15 -4.99 10.56
CA ALA A 22 -7.40 -5.74 10.49
C ALA A 22 -7.30 -6.92 9.50
N TRP A 23 -6.66 -6.70 8.34
CA TRP A 23 -6.41 -7.73 7.34
C TRP A 23 -5.57 -8.87 7.91
N CYS A 24 -4.44 -8.56 8.55
CA CYS A 24 -3.55 -9.58 9.09
C CYS A 24 -4.13 -10.26 10.35
N LEU A 25 -4.95 -9.58 11.15
CA LEU A 25 -5.71 -10.20 12.23
C LEU A 25 -6.73 -11.21 11.68
N SER A 26 -7.48 -10.84 10.64
CA SER A 26 -8.41 -11.77 9.99
C SER A 26 -7.70 -12.97 9.36
N ALA A 27 -6.55 -12.72 8.73
CA ALA A 27 -5.69 -13.75 8.17
C ALA A 27 -5.16 -14.69 9.26
N LEU A 28 -4.74 -14.16 10.40
CA LEU A 28 -4.28 -14.97 11.53
C LEU A 28 -5.39 -15.86 12.05
N THR A 29 -6.60 -15.33 12.25
CA THR A 29 -7.75 -16.12 12.72
C THR A 29 -8.09 -17.24 11.74
N ILE A 30 -8.15 -16.95 10.44
CA ILE A 30 -8.41 -17.95 9.40
C ILE A 30 -7.27 -18.98 9.36
N GLY A 31 -6.02 -18.51 9.36
CA GLY A 31 -4.83 -19.35 9.28
C GLY A 31 -4.70 -20.31 10.46
N ILE A 32 -5.05 -19.91 11.68
CA ILE A 32 -5.06 -20.83 12.84
C ILE A 32 -6.07 -21.96 12.66
N LEU A 33 -7.17 -21.73 11.92
CA LEU A 33 -8.22 -22.73 11.71
C LEU A 33 -7.91 -23.69 10.56
N ILE A 34 -7.11 -23.28 9.57
CA ILE A 34 -6.92 -24.04 8.31
C ILE A 34 -5.45 -24.34 7.96
N GLN A 35 -4.48 -23.72 8.64
CA GLN A 35 -3.04 -23.89 8.43
C GLN A 35 -2.34 -24.22 9.75
N GLU A 36 -1.04 -24.53 9.66
CA GLU A 36 -0.18 -24.59 10.84
C GLU A 36 -0.08 -23.21 11.51
N ILE A 37 -0.18 -23.20 12.85
CA ILE A 37 -0.15 -21.98 13.66
C ILE A 37 1.12 -21.15 13.39
N ALA A 38 2.28 -21.82 13.28
CA ALA A 38 3.55 -21.15 12.98
C ALA A 38 3.51 -20.44 11.62
N ALA A 39 2.95 -21.09 10.60
CA ALA A 39 2.79 -20.51 9.27
C ALA A 39 1.82 -19.32 9.29
N ALA A 40 0.69 -19.44 9.99
CA ALA A 40 -0.31 -18.37 10.11
C ALA A 40 0.27 -17.11 10.78
N ILE A 41 1.03 -17.27 11.86
CA ILE A 41 1.72 -16.18 12.56
C ILE A 41 2.76 -15.54 11.65
N PHE A 42 3.59 -16.36 11.00
CA PHE A 42 4.65 -15.88 10.12
C PHE A 42 4.08 -15.09 8.94
N ILE A 43 3.12 -15.64 8.20
CA ILE A 43 2.53 -15.01 7.01
C ILE A 43 1.85 -13.67 7.37
N SER A 44 1.12 -13.63 8.48
CA SER A 44 0.45 -12.41 8.95
C SER A 44 1.46 -11.32 9.34
N SER A 45 2.50 -11.71 10.09
CA SER A 45 3.56 -10.78 10.53
C SER A 45 4.41 -10.28 9.36
N ALA A 46 4.78 -11.18 8.45
CA ALA A 46 5.53 -10.84 7.24
C ALA A 46 4.73 -9.88 6.35
N SER A 47 3.42 -10.09 6.21
CA SER A 47 2.56 -9.20 5.42
C SER A 47 2.50 -7.79 6.00
N LEU A 48 2.35 -7.65 7.33
CA LEU A 48 2.44 -6.34 8.00
C LEU A 48 3.78 -5.66 7.77
N PHE A 49 4.88 -6.42 7.95
CA PHE A 49 6.22 -5.91 7.73
C PHE A 49 6.42 -5.44 6.28
N LEU A 50 5.94 -6.21 5.30
CA LEU A 50 6.04 -5.84 3.89
C LEU A 50 5.19 -4.61 3.54
N VAL A 51 4.00 -4.44 4.11
CA VAL A 51 3.23 -3.20 3.97
C VAL A 51 4.02 -2.01 4.50
N TRP A 52 4.64 -2.16 5.67
CA TRP A 52 5.47 -1.10 6.25
C TRP A 52 6.69 -0.79 5.37
N LEU A 53 7.41 -1.82 4.95
CA LEU A 53 8.61 -1.70 4.14
C LEU A 53 8.30 -1.04 2.78
N THR A 54 7.27 -1.51 2.07
CA THR A 54 6.86 -0.94 0.78
C THR A 54 6.40 0.50 0.92
N SER A 55 5.64 0.83 1.97
CA SER A 55 5.25 2.21 2.27
C SER A 55 6.47 3.11 2.49
N LYS A 56 7.45 2.66 3.26
CA LYS A 56 8.69 3.41 3.51
C LYS A 56 9.56 3.58 2.27
N LEU A 57 9.78 2.51 1.50
CA LEU A 57 10.56 2.55 0.27
C LEU A 57 9.91 3.47 -0.76
N ALA A 58 8.61 3.34 -1.01
CA ALA A 58 7.90 4.24 -1.91
C ALA A 58 7.97 5.69 -1.42
N SER A 59 7.80 5.92 -0.11
CA SER A 59 7.87 7.26 0.48
C SER A 59 9.25 7.89 0.34
N PHE A 60 10.31 7.08 0.35
CA PHE A 60 11.67 7.51 0.10
C PHE A 60 11.84 7.94 -1.36
N PHE A 61 11.38 7.14 -2.33
CA PHE A 61 11.46 7.53 -3.74
C PHE A 61 10.67 8.81 -4.04
N PHE A 62 9.48 8.97 -3.48
CA PHE A 62 8.69 10.19 -3.64
C PHE A 62 9.35 11.42 -2.99
N SER A 63 10.18 11.24 -1.96
CA SER A 63 10.89 12.35 -1.31
C SER A 63 11.91 13.05 -2.23
N PHE A 64 12.41 12.36 -3.27
CA PHE A 64 13.27 13.00 -4.27
C PHE A 64 12.56 14.11 -5.04
N GLN A 65 11.23 14.00 -5.21
CA GLN A 65 10.47 15.07 -5.84
C GLN A 65 10.48 16.33 -4.99
N GLU A 66 10.30 16.21 -3.67
CA GLU A 66 10.30 17.33 -2.73
C GLU A 66 11.67 18.02 -2.66
N HIS A 67 12.75 17.24 -2.78
CA HIS A 67 14.11 17.76 -2.68
C HIS A 67 14.69 18.31 -3.99
N SER A 68 14.48 17.59 -5.10
CA SER A 68 15.18 17.85 -6.37
C SER A 68 14.28 18.39 -7.47
N GLY A 69 12.95 18.39 -7.29
CA GLY A 69 12.02 18.95 -8.28
C GLY A 69 12.09 18.30 -9.66
N ILE A 70 12.35 16.99 -9.71
CA ILE A 70 12.62 16.24 -10.94
C ILE A 70 11.46 16.37 -11.95
N LEU A 71 10.22 16.35 -11.45
CA LEU A 71 9.00 16.48 -12.25
C LEU A 71 8.33 17.83 -12.03
N LYS A 72 7.53 18.28 -13.01
CA LYS A 72 6.57 19.38 -12.78
C LYS A 72 5.50 18.91 -11.79
N ASN A 73 5.04 19.80 -10.90
CA ASN A 73 4.09 19.45 -9.83
C ASN A 73 2.82 18.73 -10.32
N HIS A 74 2.21 19.17 -11.44
CA HIS A 74 1.03 18.51 -12.01
C HIS A 74 1.31 17.10 -12.55
N ILE A 75 2.54 16.84 -13.03
CA ILE A 75 2.95 15.51 -13.50
C ILE A 75 3.12 14.60 -12.30
N TYR A 76 3.76 15.10 -11.23
CA TYR A 76 3.93 14.37 -9.99
C TYR A 76 2.59 13.94 -9.38
N ASP A 77 1.60 14.83 -9.34
CA ASP A 77 0.25 14.49 -8.88
C ASP A 77 -0.38 13.37 -9.71
N ASN A 78 -0.19 13.38 -11.03
CA ASN A 78 -0.68 12.31 -11.90
C ASN A 78 0.08 10.99 -11.68
N VAL A 79 1.37 11.04 -11.36
CA VAL A 79 2.16 9.86 -10.97
C VAL A 79 1.61 9.27 -9.67
N LEU A 80 1.37 10.09 -8.64
CA LEU A 80 0.80 9.61 -7.38
C LEU A 80 -0.59 8.98 -7.57
N LYS A 81 -1.44 9.58 -8.43
CA LYS A 81 -2.72 8.99 -8.84
C LYS A 81 -2.54 7.63 -9.49
N ALA A 82 -1.66 7.55 -10.49
CA ALA A 82 -1.41 6.32 -11.23
C ALA A 82 -0.93 5.22 -10.29
N ILE A 83 0.02 5.52 -9.41
CA ILE A 83 0.53 4.56 -8.42
C ILE A 83 -0.59 4.10 -7.49
N TRP A 84 -1.40 5.01 -6.97
CA TRP A 84 -2.53 4.64 -6.11
C TRP A 84 -3.50 3.70 -6.83
N PHE A 85 -3.90 4.01 -8.07
CA PHE A 85 -4.83 3.19 -8.85
C PHE A 85 -4.23 1.83 -9.22
N VAL A 86 -3.00 1.80 -9.73
CA VAL A 86 -2.31 0.54 -10.09
C VAL A 86 -2.14 -0.35 -8.86
N SER A 87 -1.86 0.23 -7.70
CA SER A 87 -1.73 -0.51 -6.45
C SER A 87 -3.07 -1.06 -5.97
N LEU A 88 -4.16 -0.29 -6.08
CA LEU A 88 -5.51 -0.80 -5.79
C LEU A 88 -5.87 -1.97 -6.72
N PHE A 89 -5.60 -1.85 -8.02
CA PHE A 89 -5.79 -2.95 -8.96
C PHE A 89 -4.90 -4.14 -8.60
N GLY A 90 -3.64 -3.92 -8.25
CA GLY A 90 -2.72 -4.95 -7.79
C GLY A 90 -3.24 -5.70 -6.58
N LEU A 91 -3.76 -4.98 -5.58
CA LEU A 91 -4.39 -5.57 -4.39
C LEU A 91 -5.56 -6.47 -4.80
N LEU A 92 -6.54 -5.93 -5.54
CA LEU A 92 -7.75 -6.65 -5.89
C LEU A 92 -7.47 -7.85 -6.80
N ILE A 93 -6.65 -7.68 -7.85
CA ILE A 93 -6.33 -8.75 -8.79
C ILE A 93 -5.58 -9.86 -8.07
N ASN A 94 -4.58 -9.57 -7.25
CA ASN A 94 -3.85 -10.62 -6.55
C ASN A 94 -4.73 -11.34 -5.52
N PHE A 95 -5.61 -10.62 -4.84
CA PHE A 95 -6.58 -11.22 -3.94
C PHE A 95 -7.51 -12.20 -4.68
N PHE A 96 -8.24 -11.73 -5.70
CA PHE A 96 -9.18 -12.57 -6.44
C PHE A 96 -8.49 -13.69 -7.20
N LYS A 97 -7.30 -13.42 -7.77
CA LYS A 97 -6.51 -14.45 -8.44
C LYS A 97 -6.15 -15.57 -7.48
N SER A 98 -5.65 -15.24 -6.29
CA SER A 98 -5.27 -16.22 -5.28
C SER A 98 -6.48 -16.98 -4.75
N LEU A 99 -7.62 -16.31 -4.60
CA LEU A 99 -8.86 -16.92 -4.11
C LEU A 99 -9.49 -17.88 -5.13
N LEU A 100 -9.45 -17.55 -6.42
CA LEU A 100 -10.17 -18.29 -7.47
C LEU A 100 -9.32 -19.34 -8.18
N PHE A 101 -8.01 -19.15 -8.28
CA PHE A 101 -7.15 -19.99 -9.13
C PHE A 101 -6.06 -20.75 -8.38
N ASN A 102 -5.84 -20.47 -7.08
CA ASN A 102 -4.90 -21.24 -6.25
C ASN A 102 -5.67 -22.11 -5.25
N VAL A 103 -5.00 -23.10 -4.67
CA VAL A 103 -5.61 -24.04 -3.71
C VAL A 103 -4.76 -24.14 -2.45
N GLY A 104 -5.41 -24.37 -1.30
CA GLY A 104 -4.73 -24.65 -0.04
C GLY A 104 -3.88 -23.48 0.48
N SER A 105 -2.65 -23.77 0.88
CA SER A 105 -1.73 -22.80 1.47
C SER A 105 -1.30 -21.69 0.49
N GLU A 106 -1.25 -21.98 -0.81
CA GLU A 106 -0.91 -20.98 -1.84
C GLU A 106 -2.01 -19.92 -2.00
N ALA A 107 -3.28 -20.34 -1.92
CA ALA A 107 -4.41 -19.42 -1.94
C ALA A 107 -4.40 -18.50 -0.72
N PHE A 108 -4.19 -19.07 0.47
CA PHE A 108 -4.07 -18.32 1.71
C PHE A 108 -2.93 -17.30 1.63
N LEU A 109 -1.73 -17.76 1.28
CA LEU A 109 -0.54 -16.92 1.17
C LEU A 109 -0.75 -15.76 0.21
N GLY A 110 -1.28 -16.02 -0.99
CA GLY A 110 -1.54 -14.98 -1.99
C GLY A 110 -2.62 -13.97 -1.56
N CYS A 111 -3.69 -14.43 -0.90
CA CYS A 111 -4.72 -13.56 -0.34
C CYS A 111 -4.15 -12.65 0.76
N VAL A 112 -3.36 -13.19 1.68
CA VAL A 112 -2.80 -12.40 2.78
C VAL A 112 -1.77 -11.40 2.27
N PHE A 113 -0.86 -11.80 1.37
CA PHE A 113 0.15 -10.89 0.81
C PHE A 113 -0.41 -9.84 -0.15
N SER A 114 -1.63 -9.99 -0.67
CA SER A 114 -2.26 -8.97 -1.52
C SER A 114 -2.34 -7.59 -0.83
N ILE A 115 -2.39 -7.55 0.51
CA ILE A 115 -2.42 -6.30 1.28
C ILE A 115 -1.14 -5.47 1.14
N VAL A 116 -0.02 -6.07 0.71
CA VAL A 116 1.25 -5.37 0.51
C VAL A 116 1.11 -4.20 -0.47
N TYR A 117 0.25 -4.32 -1.48
CA TYR A 117 -0.03 -3.24 -2.41
C TYR A 117 -0.61 -1.99 -1.74
N PHE A 118 -1.30 -2.14 -0.61
CA PHE A 118 -1.80 -1.02 0.17
C PHE A 118 -0.67 -0.11 0.69
N GLY A 119 0.54 -0.66 0.89
CA GLY A 119 1.72 0.14 1.28
C GLY A 119 2.04 1.24 0.27
N PHE A 120 1.94 0.94 -1.03
CA PHE A 120 2.12 1.94 -2.10
C PHE A 120 0.99 2.97 -2.13
N MET A 121 -0.26 2.54 -1.91
CA MET A 121 -1.42 3.44 -1.82
C MET A 121 -1.25 4.43 -0.66
N LEU A 122 -0.84 3.93 0.51
CA LEU A 122 -0.62 4.73 1.72
C LEU A 122 0.51 5.74 1.51
N SER A 123 1.63 5.29 0.92
CA SER A 123 2.74 6.17 0.57
C SER A 123 2.32 7.28 -0.40
N ALA A 124 1.63 6.93 -1.49
CA ALA A 124 1.17 7.90 -2.48
C ALA A 124 0.20 8.92 -1.87
N SER A 125 -0.65 8.47 -0.94
CA SER A 125 -1.58 9.34 -0.23
C SER A 125 -0.85 10.29 0.73
N ASN A 126 0.13 9.79 1.49
CA ASN A 126 0.91 10.61 2.43
C ASN A 126 1.81 11.64 1.75
N ARG A 127 2.20 11.39 0.49
CA ARG A 127 3.07 12.27 -0.30
C ARG A 127 2.32 13.21 -1.24
N TRP A 128 1.00 13.18 -1.22
CA TRP A 128 0.17 14.09 -1.99
C TRP A 128 0.42 15.56 -1.60
N GLY A 129 0.61 16.43 -2.60
CA GLY A 129 0.84 17.85 -2.36
C GLY A 129 2.24 18.20 -1.83
N MET A 130 3.11 17.21 -1.58
CA MET A 130 4.52 17.44 -1.24
C MET A 130 5.29 17.75 -2.52
N HIS A 131 5.33 19.04 -2.84
CA HIS A 131 5.94 19.57 -4.05
C HIS A 131 7.30 20.18 -3.77
N PHE A 132 8.13 20.25 -4.81
CA PHE A 132 9.33 21.07 -4.78
C PHE A 132 8.95 22.55 -4.67
N VAL A 133 9.60 23.26 -3.76
CA VAL A 133 9.53 24.71 -3.62
C VAL A 133 10.92 25.25 -3.88
N GLU A 134 11.07 25.95 -5.02
CA GLU A 134 12.33 26.56 -5.39
C GLU A 134 12.73 27.60 -4.33
N LYS A 135 13.88 27.39 -3.70
CA LYS A 135 14.45 28.37 -2.76
C LYS A 135 14.91 29.58 -3.58
N ARG A 136 14.14 30.67 -3.57
CA ARG A 136 14.64 31.96 -4.05
C ARG A 136 15.71 32.43 -3.07
N VAL A 137 16.97 32.43 -3.51
CA VAL A 137 18.08 33.09 -2.83
C VAL A 137 18.10 34.55 -3.24
#